data_AF-A0A2W5MVV6-F1
#
_entry.id   AF-A0A2W5MVV6-F1
#
_cell.length_a   1.000
_cell.length_b   1.000
_cell.length_c   1.000
_cell.angle_alpha   90.00
_cell.angle_beta   90.00
_cell.angle_gamma   90.00
#
_symmetry.space_group_name_H-M   'P 1'
#
loop_
_entity.id
_entity.type
_entity.pdbx_description
1 polymer ?
#
loop_
_entity_poly.entity_id
_entity_poly.type
_entity_poly.pdbx_seq_one_letter_code
_entity_poly.pdbx_strand_id
1 'polypeptide(L)'
;MTEPKKPRARTAASHKKDARPAAKTKPWDKENPKKSAASKTKLTPAQKEEARARAEKAGRPYPNLVDNMFVARKAAKSQKD
;
A
#
# COMPACT_ATOMS: atom_id res chain seq x y z
N MET A 1 37.07 -19.73 31.60
CA MET A 1 35.76 -19.10 31.33
C MET A 1 35.19 -19.81 30.10
N THR A 2 34.63 -20.99 30.31
CA THR A 2 34.17 -21.92 29.27
C THR A 2 32.65 -21.86 29.22
N GLU A 3 32.09 -21.21 28.20
CA GLU A 3 30.65 -21.17 27.95
C GLU A 3 30.14 -22.52 27.41
N PRO A 4 29.15 -23.17 28.04
CA PRO A 4 28.46 -24.29 27.42
C PRO A 4 27.36 -23.80 26.45
N LYS A 5 27.28 -24.49 25.31
CA LYS A 5 26.35 -24.22 24.22
C LYS A 5 24.88 -24.36 24.62
N LYS A 6 24.10 -23.42 24.10
CA LYS A 6 22.63 -23.34 24.00
C LYS A 6 21.94 -24.69 23.71
N PRO A 7 20.88 -25.06 24.46
CA PRO A 7 19.95 -26.07 23.99
C PRO A 7 18.90 -25.46 23.05
N ARG A 8 18.80 -26.01 21.84
CA ARG A 8 17.70 -25.80 20.90
C ARG A 8 16.60 -26.80 21.25
N ALA A 9 15.59 -26.37 22.00
CA ALA A 9 14.40 -27.18 22.24
C ALA A 9 13.49 -27.12 21.01
N ARG A 10 13.32 -28.26 20.33
CA ARG A 10 12.18 -28.52 19.43
C ARG A 10 11.14 -29.25 20.27
N THR A 11 9.94 -28.68 20.39
CA THR A 11 8.73 -29.47 20.62
C THR A 11 7.67 -29.01 19.63
N ALA A 12 7.24 -29.96 18.78
CA ALA A 12 6.04 -29.85 17.98
C ALA A 12 4.87 -30.34 18.83
N ALA A 13 3.74 -29.61 18.85
CA ALA A 13 2.38 -30.16 18.90
C ALA A 13 1.34 -29.04 19.13
N SER A 14 0.68 -28.65 18.04
CA SER A 14 -0.78 -28.58 17.91
C SER A 14 -1.65 -28.48 19.16
N HIS A 15 -2.29 -27.33 19.36
CA HIS A 15 -3.65 -27.24 19.91
C HIS A 15 -4.45 -26.15 19.15
N LYS A 16 -4.86 -26.46 17.91
CA LYS A 16 -5.96 -25.74 17.26
C LYS A 16 -7.25 -26.29 17.89
N LYS A 17 -7.68 -25.69 19.00
CA LYS A 17 -8.97 -25.96 19.62
C LYS A 17 -9.94 -24.83 19.30
N ASP A 18 -10.98 -25.20 18.55
CA ASP A 18 -12.30 -24.58 18.50
C ASP A 18 -12.39 -23.18 17.88
N ALA A 19 -12.19 -23.13 16.55
CA ALA A 19 -12.71 -22.02 15.74
C ALA A 19 -14.25 -22.10 15.73
N ARG A 20 -14.90 -21.40 16.68
CA ARG A 20 -16.31 -21.01 16.56
C ARG A 20 -16.54 -20.39 15.17
N PRO A 21 -17.67 -20.67 14.48
CA PRO A 21 -17.94 -20.05 13.20
C PRO A 21 -17.91 -18.53 13.40
N ALA A 22 -16.97 -17.87 12.73
CA ALA A 22 -16.84 -16.42 12.80
C ALA A 22 -18.21 -15.82 12.45
N ALA A 23 -18.78 -15.06 13.40
CA ALA A 23 -19.98 -14.28 13.15
C ALA A 23 -19.75 -13.48 11.86
N LYS A 24 -20.67 -13.58 10.91
CA LYS A 24 -20.59 -12.89 9.61
C LYS A 24 -20.42 -11.40 9.90
N THR A 25 -19.20 -10.89 9.76
CA THR A 25 -18.94 -9.46 9.93
C THR A 25 -19.77 -8.73 8.89
N LYS A 26 -20.44 -7.66 9.33
CA LYS A 26 -21.23 -6.87 8.41
C LYS A 26 -20.28 -6.29 7.36
N PRO A 27 -20.73 -6.12 6.11
CA PRO A 27 -19.84 -5.72 5.02
C PRO A 27 -19.09 -4.40 5.27
N TRP A 28 -19.60 -3.49 6.10
CA TRP A 28 -18.95 -2.24 6.49
C TRP A 28 -17.88 -2.37 7.59
N ASP A 29 -17.94 -3.43 8.40
CA ASP A 29 -16.91 -3.74 9.40
C ASP A 29 -15.72 -4.49 8.78
N LYS A 30 -15.81 -4.83 7.49
CA LYS A 30 -14.75 -5.54 6.77
C LYS A 30 -13.62 -4.58 6.44
N GLU A 31 -12.42 -4.97 6.81
CA GLU A 31 -11.22 -4.20 6.47
C GLU A 31 -11.06 -4.06 4.96
N ASN A 32 -10.58 -2.90 4.50
CA ASN A 32 -10.30 -2.68 3.08
C ASN A 32 -9.24 -3.69 2.60
N PRO A 33 -9.56 -4.60 1.65
CA PRO A 33 -8.61 -5.59 1.16
C PRO A 33 -7.41 -4.96 0.42
N LYS A 34 -7.52 -3.68 0.03
CA LYS A 34 -6.49 -2.89 -0.64
C LYS A 34 -5.77 -1.92 0.30
N LYS A 35 -5.55 -2.28 1.57
CA LYS A 35 -4.89 -1.40 2.57
C LYS A 35 -3.43 -1.03 2.26
N SER A 36 -2.81 -1.61 1.24
CA SER A 36 -1.44 -1.25 0.88
C SER A 36 -1.33 0.26 0.59
N ALA A 37 -0.28 0.92 1.06
CA ALA A 37 0.02 2.31 0.72
C ALA A 37 0.05 2.53 -0.81
N ALA A 38 0.38 1.48 -1.58
CA ALA A 38 0.30 1.43 -3.03
C ALA A 38 -1.12 1.66 -3.59
N SER A 39 -2.17 1.32 -2.84
CA SER A 39 -3.57 1.60 -3.23
C SER A 39 -4.01 3.03 -2.95
N LYS A 40 -3.21 3.78 -2.19
CA LYS A 40 -3.38 5.23 -1.98
C LYS A 40 -2.27 5.94 -2.76
N THR A 41 -2.29 5.83 -4.08
CA THR A 41 -1.30 6.47 -4.97
C THR A 41 -1.37 7.99 -4.80
N LYS A 42 -0.46 8.52 -3.99
CA LYS A 42 -0.17 9.95 -3.89
C LYS A 42 0.93 10.28 -4.90
N LEU A 43 0.77 11.37 -5.63
CA LEU A 43 1.83 11.91 -6.47
C LEU A 43 3.06 12.20 -5.59
N THR A 44 4.23 11.71 -6.01
CA THR A 44 5.51 12.08 -5.41
C THR A 44 5.76 13.59 -5.61
N PRO A 45 6.65 14.24 -4.84
CA PRO A 45 6.97 15.65 -5.05
C PRO A 45 7.40 15.95 -6.49
N ALA A 46 8.24 15.10 -7.09
CA ALA A 46 8.66 15.24 -8.48
C ALA A 46 7.49 15.16 -9.48
N GLN A 47 6.53 14.27 -9.23
CA GLN A 47 5.33 14.15 -10.07
C GLN A 47 4.40 15.36 -9.95
N LYS A 48 4.35 16.01 -8.79
CA LYS A 48 3.58 17.26 -8.62
C LYS A 48 4.20 18.41 -9.41
N GLU A 49 5.52 18.51 -9.45
CA GLU A 49 6.22 19.49 -10.27
C GLU A 49 5.98 19.24 -11.77
N GLU A 50 6.00 17.98 -12.22
CA GLU A 50 5.65 17.64 -13.60
C GLU A 50 4.20 18.04 -13.95
N ALA A 51 3.26 17.82 -13.02
CA ALA A 51 1.87 18.22 -13.20
C ALA A 51 1.71 19.76 -13.25
N ARG A 52 2.46 20.49 -12.41
CA ARG A 52 2.48 21.95 -12.42
C ARG A 52 3.02 22.50 -13.74
N ALA A 53 4.17 22.01 -14.19
CA ALA A 53 4.78 22.45 -15.45
C ALA A 53 3.86 22.21 -16.65
N ARG A 54 3.11 21.10 -16.65
CA ARG A 54 2.11 20.81 -17.67
C ARG A 54 0.93 21.79 -17.62
N ALA A 55 0.44 22.10 -16.42
CA ALA A 55 -0.66 23.04 -16.22
C ALA A 55 -0.27 24.44 -16.70
N GLU A 56 0.93 24.91 -16.36
CA GLU A 56 1.49 26.19 -16.81
C GLU A 56 1.63 26.25 -18.33
N LYS A 57 2.17 25.20 -18.95
CA LYS A 57 2.27 25.09 -20.42
C LYS A 57 0.90 25.12 -21.11
N ALA A 58 -0.13 24.60 -20.45
CA ALA A 58 -1.50 24.58 -20.95
C ALA A 58 -2.33 25.83 -20.56
N GLY A 59 -1.75 26.76 -19.79
CA GLY A 59 -2.47 27.93 -19.25
C GLY A 59 -3.58 27.59 -18.26
N ARG A 60 -3.52 26.42 -17.61
CA ARG A 60 -4.53 25.95 -16.65
C ARG A 60 -4.06 26.26 -15.23
N PRO A 61 -4.95 26.73 -14.34
CA PRO A 61 -4.60 26.91 -12.94
C PRO A 61 -4.19 25.58 -12.30
N TYR A 62 -3.24 25.64 -11.37
CA TYR A 62 -2.78 24.52 -10.55
C TYR A 62 -3.09 24.83 -9.06
N PRO A 63 -3.53 23.87 -8.24
CA PRO A 63 -3.66 22.43 -8.49
C PRO A 63 -4.92 22.06 -9.29
N ASN A 64 -4.79 21.13 -10.24
CA ASN A 64 -5.93 20.64 -11.03
C ASN A 64 -5.94 19.11 -11.17
N LEU A 65 -7.12 18.54 -11.49
CA LEU A 65 -7.26 17.08 -11.62
C LEU A 65 -6.68 16.55 -12.93
N VAL A 66 -6.81 17.28 -14.03
CA VAL A 66 -6.47 16.76 -15.36
C VAL A 66 -4.97 16.45 -15.48
N ASP A 67 -4.12 17.38 -15.05
CA ASP A 67 -2.68 17.22 -15.14
C ASP A 67 -2.16 16.27 -14.05
N ASN A 68 -2.76 16.29 -12.86
CA ASN A 68 -2.49 15.30 -11.81
C ASN A 68 -2.82 13.87 -12.26
N MET A 69 -3.95 13.66 -12.95
CA MET A 69 -4.34 12.34 -13.49
C MET A 69 -3.46 11.92 -14.65
N PHE A 70 -3.02 12.86 -15.49
CA PHE A 70 -2.07 12.57 -16.55
C PHE A 70 -0.77 11.98 -15.98
N VAL A 71 -0.17 12.67 -14.99
CA VAL A 71 1.07 12.21 -14.36
C VAL A 71 0.85 10.90 -13.59
N ALA A 72 -0.27 10.77 -12.87
CA ALA A 72 -0.59 9.53 -12.16
C ALA A 72 -0.71 8.32 -13.12
N ARG A 73 -1.34 8.50 -14.29
CA ARG A 73 -1.43 7.46 -15.32
C ARG A 73 -0.07 7.12 -15.93
N LYS A 74 0.79 8.13 -16.13
CA LYS A 74 2.16 7.92 -16.63
C LYS A 74 2.98 7.11 -15.62
N ALA A 75 2.90 7.47 -14.34
CA ALA A 75 3.56 6.76 -13.24
C ALA A 75 3.05 5.32 -13.08
N ALA A 76 1.75 5.08 -13.21
CA ALA A 76 1.18 3.74 -13.13
C ALA A 76 1.62 2.83 -14.29
N LYS A 77 1.85 3.39 -15.49
CA LYS A 77 2.40 2.63 -16.62
C LYS A 77 3.86 2.22 -16.37
N SER A 78 4.69 3.17 -15.95
CA SER A 78 6.12 2.90 -15.66
C SER A 78 6.38 1.95 -14.49
N GLN A 79 5.36 1.62 -13.69
CA GLN A 79 5.44 0.62 -12.62
C GLN A 79 5.01 -0.78 -13.07
N LYS A 80 4.48 -0.90 -14.30
CA LYS A 80 3.96 -2.15 -14.85
C LYS A 80 4.93 -2.82 -15.83
N ASP A 81 5.96 -2.09 -16.25
CA ASP A 81 7.10 -2.56 -17.05
C ASP A 81 8.26 -2.94 -16.13
#